data_AF-A0A0M8W583-F1
#
_entry.id   AF-A0A0M8W583-F1
#
_cell.length_a   1.000
_cell.length_b   1.000
_cell.length_c   1.000
_cell.angle_alpha   90.00
_cell.angle_beta   90.00
_cell.angle_gamma   90.00
#
_symmetry.space_group_name_H-M   'P 1'
#
loop_
_entity.id
_entity.type
_entity.pdbx_description
1 polymer ?
#
loop_
_entity_poly.entity_id
_entity_poly.type
_entity_poly.pdbx_seq_one_letter_code
_entity_poly.pdbx_strand_id
1 'polypeptide(L)'
;MTMQQRTEPSPAAILISVAVLALVLTVALGPLGFVIGLALFVLMFAGTKHKSTVELVVPMRARSRIRRLSTAGRIAIVGEAHYQDAIAEVARNNSGPASTRPDPAVAATAVLVPESADRYDDHAVRVDLLRGDGSAVTAGYLRADHAATYQPLLLQLAERGEVGSCPARILGQRYLTVHLHLGDARLLLLDHDALGTAPTLPAELQVGITDEEAHQYVLHRVVNGRTPVHVIAELRDCRIAKGTHTGEHTLEVLLEGERIGQLTYAMGLRYDDIVREWRTRTGRALCEAIIINEGTRGLHAKLLLPK
;
A
#
# COMPACT_ATOMS: atom_id res chain seq x y z
N MET A 1 -1.33 -23.17 41.51
CA MET A 1 -0.28 -22.54 40.68
C MET A 1 -0.27 -21.06 41.05
N THR A 2 0.47 -20.68 42.08
CA THR A 2 0.46 -19.32 42.64
C THR A 2 1.44 -18.44 41.87
N MET A 3 0.93 -17.51 41.07
CA MET A 3 1.70 -16.46 40.42
C MET A 3 2.33 -15.55 41.48
N GLN A 4 3.65 -15.59 41.59
CA GLN A 4 4.42 -14.71 42.45
C GLN A 4 4.66 -13.40 41.69
N GLN A 5 3.86 -12.39 42.02
CA GLN A 5 3.96 -11.05 41.44
C GLN A 5 5.27 -10.41 41.93
N ARG A 6 6.24 -10.23 41.03
CA ARG A 6 7.52 -9.60 41.31
C ARG A 6 7.29 -8.10 41.38
N THR A 7 7.18 -7.55 42.58
CA THR A 7 7.09 -6.11 42.81
C THR A 7 8.43 -5.47 42.47
N GLU A 8 8.45 -4.64 41.42
CA GLU A 8 9.60 -3.82 41.11
C GLU A 8 9.81 -2.79 42.22
N PRO A 9 11.04 -2.59 42.71
CA PRO A 9 11.32 -1.66 43.78
C PRO A 9 11.01 -0.23 43.31
N SER A 10 10.28 0.52 44.15
CA SER A 10 9.95 1.91 43.82
C SER A 10 11.24 2.73 43.66
N PRO A 11 11.24 3.77 42.80
CA PRO A 11 12.42 4.62 42.59
C PRO A 11 12.99 5.21 43.89
N ALA A 12 12.11 5.47 44.87
CA ALA A 12 12.49 5.94 46.19
C ALA A 12 13.28 4.89 47.00
N ALA A 13 12.92 3.61 46.91
CA ALA A 13 13.64 2.53 47.59
C ALA A 13 15.07 2.34 47.03
N ILE A 14 15.25 2.55 45.73
CA ILE A 14 16.57 2.50 45.07
C ILE A 14 17.45 3.67 45.55
N LEU A 15 16.90 4.88 45.63
CA LEU A 15 17.65 6.04 46.12
C LEU A 15 18.11 5.89 47.57
N ILE A 16 17.24 5.38 48.43
CA ILE A 16 17.57 5.15 49.85
C ILE A 16 18.67 4.09 49.99
N SER A 17 18.58 2.97 49.26
CA SER A 17 19.60 1.92 49.33
C SER A 17 20.98 2.38 48.84
N VAL A 18 21.03 3.19 47.78
CA VAL A 18 22.29 3.78 47.28
C VAL A 18 22.89 4.77 48.29
N ALA A 19 22.05 5.63 48.90
CA ALA A 19 22.52 6.59 49.90
C ALA A 19 23.09 5.89 51.15
N VAL A 20 22.43 4.84 51.63
CA VAL A 20 22.92 4.03 52.75
C VAL A 20 24.24 3.36 52.40
N LEU A 21 24.37 2.79 51.19
CA LEU A 21 25.61 2.15 50.74
C LEU A 21 26.79 3.15 50.68
N ALA A 22 26.57 4.34 50.13
CA ALA A 22 27.58 5.39 50.05
C ALA A 22 28.04 5.86 51.45
N LEU A 23 27.11 5.99 52.40
CA LEU A 23 27.42 6.33 53.79
C LEU A 23 28.28 5.26 54.46
N VAL A 24 27.91 3.98 54.31
CA VAL A 24 28.67 2.85 54.87
C VAL A 24 30.09 2.79 54.30
N LEU A 25 30.24 2.96 52.97
CA LEU A 25 31.56 3.02 52.33
C LEU A 25 32.41 4.20 52.84
N THR A 26 31.79 5.36 53.08
CA THR A 26 32.49 6.55 53.57
C THR A 26 33.00 6.36 55.01
N VAL A 27 32.21 5.72 55.88
CA VAL A 27 32.63 5.44 57.25
C VAL A 27 33.73 4.38 57.30
N ALA A 28 33.66 3.36 56.44
CA ALA A 28 34.61 2.24 56.46
C ALA A 28 35.98 2.57 55.82
N LEU A 29 36.00 3.38 54.76
CA LEU A 29 37.20 3.62 53.95
C LEU A 29 37.70 5.07 54.02
N GLY A 30 37.09 5.90 54.87
CA GLY A 30 37.44 7.31 55.04
C GLY A 30 37.29 8.10 53.74
N PRO A 31 38.18 9.09 53.46
CA PRO A 31 38.04 9.96 52.29
C PRO A 31 38.11 9.21 50.96
N LEU A 32 38.74 8.03 50.91
CA LEU A 32 38.79 7.19 49.71
C LEU A 32 37.42 6.56 49.40
N GLY A 33 36.65 6.20 50.45
CA GLY A 33 35.29 5.66 50.32
C GLY A 33 34.31 6.69 49.74
N PHE A 34 34.47 7.96 50.08
CA PHE A 34 33.66 9.04 49.53
C PHE A 34 33.85 9.20 48.01
N VAL A 35 35.10 9.13 47.52
CA VAL A 35 35.42 9.24 46.09
C VAL A 35 34.81 8.06 45.31
N ILE A 36 34.90 6.84 45.85
CA ILE A 36 34.32 5.64 45.23
C ILE A 36 32.79 5.72 45.23
N GLY A 37 32.17 6.13 46.34
CA GLY A 37 30.73 6.31 46.45
C GLY A 37 30.19 7.36 45.47
N LEU A 38 30.89 8.49 45.34
CA LEU A 38 30.54 9.55 44.38
C LEU A 38 30.68 9.07 42.94
N ALA A 39 31.74 8.33 42.61
CA ALA A 39 31.94 7.77 41.27
C ALA A 39 30.83 6.80 40.87
N LEU A 40 30.39 5.94 41.80
CA LEU A 40 29.26 5.03 41.58
C LEU A 40 27.93 5.78 41.43
N PHE A 41 27.72 6.84 42.21
CA PHE A 41 26.53 7.70 42.09
C PHE A 41 26.48 8.42 40.73
N VAL A 42 27.60 8.97 40.27
CA VAL A 42 27.72 9.57 38.93
C VAL A 42 27.52 8.53 37.84
N LEU A 43 28.04 7.30 37.99
CA LEU A 43 27.79 6.21 37.03
C LEU A 43 26.31 5.81 36.95
N MET A 44 25.61 5.73 38.09
CA MET A 44 24.17 5.41 38.10
C MET A 44 23.30 6.52 37.50
N PHE A 45 23.67 7.79 37.67
CA PHE A 45 22.91 8.93 37.09
C PHE A 45 23.33 9.30 35.66
N ALA A 46 24.57 9.02 35.27
CA ALA A 46 25.00 9.13 33.87
C ALA A 46 24.34 8.02 33.00
N GLY A 47 23.97 6.89 33.61
CA GLY A 47 23.25 5.78 32.98
C GLY A 47 21.76 6.02 32.70
N THR A 48 21.14 7.10 33.21
CA THR A 48 19.72 7.41 32.97
C THR A 48 19.48 8.55 31.98
N LYS A 49 20.54 9.13 31.39
CA LYS A 49 20.37 9.78 30.09
C LYS A 49 20.13 8.68 29.06
N HIS A 50 18.86 8.38 28.80
CA HIS A 50 18.42 7.92 27.50
C HIS A 50 18.98 8.90 26.45
N LYS A 51 20.22 8.65 26.02
CA LYS A 51 20.52 8.73 24.61
C LYS A 51 19.45 7.85 24.00
N SER A 52 18.51 8.48 23.30
CA SER A 52 17.84 7.84 22.19
C SER A 52 18.95 7.23 21.38
N THR A 53 19.24 5.96 21.65
CA THR A 53 19.90 5.09 20.72
C THR A 53 18.99 5.21 19.53
N VAL A 54 19.41 6.02 18.57
CA VAL A 54 19.17 5.71 17.18
C VAL A 54 19.74 4.31 17.07
N GLU A 55 18.90 3.32 17.39
CA GLU A 55 18.97 2.05 16.73
C GLU A 55 18.92 2.47 15.26
N LEU A 56 20.12 2.59 14.68
CA LEU A 56 20.29 2.05 13.36
C LEU A 56 19.79 0.62 13.50
N VAL A 57 18.48 0.46 13.31
CA VAL A 57 17.92 -0.69 12.67
C VAL A 57 18.76 -0.81 11.42
N VAL A 58 19.80 -1.62 11.53
CA VAL A 58 20.50 -2.18 10.38
C VAL A 58 19.35 -2.65 9.51
N PRO A 59 19.18 -2.13 8.28
CA PRO A 59 18.07 -2.54 7.46
C PRO A 59 18.35 -4.00 7.14
N MET A 60 17.78 -4.88 7.95
CA MET A 60 17.55 -6.25 7.59
C MET A 60 16.59 -6.12 6.41
N ARG A 61 17.17 -5.96 5.21
CA ARG A 61 16.50 -6.01 3.92
C ARG A 61 16.00 -7.45 3.75
N ALA A 62 15.11 -7.90 4.63
CA ALA A 62 14.04 -8.76 4.17
C ALA A 62 13.43 -7.97 3.01
N ARG A 63 13.61 -8.46 1.79
CA ARG A 63 13.01 -7.83 0.61
C ARG A 63 11.52 -7.78 0.88
N SER A 64 11.00 -6.62 1.26
CA SER A 64 9.58 -6.47 1.49
C SER A 64 8.85 -6.88 0.23
N ARG A 65 7.84 -7.74 0.38
CA ARG A 65 7.06 -8.21 -0.75
C ARG A 65 6.22 -7.03 -1.25
N ILE A 66 6.40 -6.64 -2.49
CA ILE A 66 5.60 -5.57 -3.09
C ILE A 66 4.18 -6.09 -3.30
N ARG A 67 3.20 -5.40 -2.71
CA ARG A 67 1.79 -5.68 -2.85
C ARG A 67 1.12 -4.57 -3.64
N ARG A 68 0.54 -4.92 -4.78
CA ARG A 68 -0.21 -3.96 -5.58
C ARG A 68 -1.49 -3.56 -4.86
N LEU A 69 -1.73 -2.26 -4.79
CA LEU A 69 -2.91 -1.62 -4.22
C LEU A 69 -3.94 -1.31 -5.31
N SER A 70 -5.17 -1.04 -4.89
CA SER A 70 -6.26 -0.62 -5.77
C SER A 70 -5.85 0.60 -6.60
N THR A 71 -6.19 0.62 -7.89
CA THR A 71 -5.91 1.75 -8.79
C THR A 71 -7.14 2.57 -9.14
N ALA A 72 -8.26 2.29 -8.45
CA ALA A 72 -9.58 2.87 -8.58
C ALA A 72 -9.70 4.31 -8.05
N GLY A 73 -8.78 5.20 -8.41
CA GLY A 73 -8.76 6.57 -7.91
C GLY A 73 -7.55 7.35 -8.39
N ARG A 74 -7.55 8.66 -8.11
CA ARG A 74 -6.41 9.55 -8.38
C ARG A 74 -6.14 10.41 -7.17
N ILE A 75 -4.92 10.33 -6.65
CA ILE A 75 -4.47 11.07 -5.47
C ILE A 75 -3.23 11.86 -5.85
N ALA A 76 -3.25 13.17 -5.59
CA ALA A 76 -2.04 14.00 -5.69
C ALA A 76 -1.20 13.82 -4.43
N ILE A 77 0.12 13.85 -4.60
CA ILE A 77 1.04 13.89 -3.46
C ILE A 77 1.37 15.36 -3.12
N VAL A 78 2.13 15.56 -2.05
CA VAL A 78 2.64 16.87 -1.65
C VAL A 78 4.14 16.80 -1.37
N GLY A 79 4.80 17.96 -1.39
CA GLY A 79 6.23 18.08 -1.12
C GLY A 79 7.13 17.78 -2.32
N GLU A 80 6.56 17.60 -3.53
CA GLU A 80 7.30 17.26 -4.75
C GLU A 80 8.36 18.29 -5.10
N ALA A 81 8.16 19.55 -4.72
CA ALA A 81 9.12 20.63 -4.93
C ALA A 81 10.50 20.35 -4.29
N HIS A 82 10.54 19.54 -3.22
CA HIS A 82 11.78 19.16 -2.55
C HIS A 82 12.50 17.97 -3.21
N TYR A 83 11.83 17.29 -4.16
CA TYR A 83 12.30 16.03 -4.75
C TYR A 83 12.35 16.06 -6.29
N GLN A 84 12.36 17.25 -6.89
CA GLN A 84 12.30 17.42 -8.36
C GLN A 84 13.41 16.67 -9.11
N ASP A 85 14.64 16.66 -8.59
CA ASP A 85 15.76 15.96 -9.23
C ASP A 85 15.54 14.45 -9.28
N ALA A 86 15.05 13.87 -8.19
CA ALA A 86 14.73 12.44 -8.09
C ALA A 86 13.55 12.06 -9.00
N ILE A 87 12.50 12.88 -9.04
CA ILE A 87 11.34 12.67 -9.92
C ILE A 87 11.77 12.77 -11.39
N ALA A 88 12.62 13.75 -11.74
CA ALA A 88 13.12 13.95 -13.09
C ALA A 88 14.00 12.79 -13.57
N GLU A 89 14.79 12.20 -12.66
CA GLU A 89 15.57 11.00 -12.95
C GLU A 89 14.67 9.82 -13.33
N VAL A 90 13.64 9.53 -12.53
CA VAL A 90 12.68 8.45 -12.83
C VAL A 90 11.95 8.72 -14.14
N ALA A 91 11.53 9.96 -14.38
CA ALA A 91 10.84 10.35 -15.61
C ALA A 91 11.71 10.11 -16.86
N ARG A 92 13.00 10.46 -16.83
CA ARG A 92 13.92 10.23 -17.95
C ARG A 92 14.11 8.74 -18.23
N ASN A 93 14.22 7.93 -17.20
CA ASN A 93 14.46 6.49 -17.34
C ASN A 93 13.22 5.71 -17.83
N ASN A 94 12.02 6.20 -17.53
CA ASN A 94 10.76 5.55 -17.92
C ASN A 94 10.14 6.13 -19.21
N SER A 95 10.72 7.18 -19.78
CA SER A 95 10.32 7.70 -21.09
C SER A 95 10.71 6.68 -22.16
N GLY A 96 9.77 5.83 -22.57
CA GLY A 96 9.98 4.88 -23.65
C GLY A 96 10.35 5.56 -24.98
N PRO A 97 10.82 4.81 -26.00
CA PRO A 97 11.05 5.36 -27.33
C PRO A 97 9.73 5.98 -27.82
N ALA A 98 9.78 7.27 -28.15
CA ALA A 98 8.65 8.14 -28.46
C ALA A 98 7.47 7.39 -29.09
N SER A 99 6.50 7.02 -28.27
CA SER A 99 5.24 6.47 -28.78
C SER A 99 4.57 7.56 -29.61
N THR A 100 4.04 7.20 -30.78
CA THR A 100 3.41 8.07 -31.79
C THR A 100 2.18 8.85 -31.29
N ARG A 101 1.85 8.73 -29.99
CA ARG A 101 0.83 9.49 -29.30
C ARG A 101 1.49 10.19 -28.11
N PRO A 102 1.40 11.53 -27.99
CA PRO A 102 1.92 12.24 -26.84
C PRO A 102 0.97 11.99 -25.67
N ASP A 103 1.21 10.94 -24.89
CA ASP A 103 0.75 10.94 -23.50
C ASP A 103 1.72 11.87 -22.76
N PRO A 104 1.28 13.07 -22.31
CA PRO A 104 2.17 14.02 -21.63
C PRO A 104 2.63 13.50 -20.26
N ALA A 105 2.15 12.33 -19.82
CA ALA A 105 2.42 11.76 -18.51
C ALA A 105 3.32 10.52 -18.60
N VAL A 106 4.52 10.59 -17.99
CA VAL A 106 5.42 9.45 -17.87
C VAL A 106 4.88 8.47 -16.83
N ALA A 107 4.78 7.19 -17.21
CA ALA A 107 4.36 6.14 -16.28
C ALA A 107 5.48 5.80 -15.28
N ALA A 108 5.08 5.58 -14.02
CA ALA A 108 5.97 5.12 -12.96
C ALA A 108 5.21 4.17 -12.02
N THR A 109 5.95 3.50 -11.13
CA THR A 109 5.35 2.74 -10.02
C THR A 109 5.74 3.43 -8.72
N ALA A 110 4.75 3.80 -7.92
CA ALA A 110 4.95 4.35 -6.59
C ALA A 110 4.83 3.25 -5.53
N VAL A 111 5.52 3.44 -4.43
CA VAL A 111 5.51 2.62 -3.21
C VAL A 111 5.15 3.55 -2.06
N LEU A 112 4.18 3.13 -1.25
CA LEU A 112 3.72 3.88 -0.09
C LEU A 112 4.38 3.31 1.17
N VAL A 113 5.18 4.14 1.84
CA VAL A 113 5.96 3.76 3.01
C VAL A 113 5.38 4.51 4.22
N PRO A 114 4.69 3.81 5.14
CA PRO A 114 4.19 4.43 6.36
C PRO A 114 5.37 4.77 7.29
N GLU A 115 5.36 5.95 7.89
CA GLU A 115 6.33 6.35 8.90
C GLU A 115 5.67 6.25 10.28
N SER A 116 6.34 5.59 11.23
CA SER A 116 5.75 5.21 12.51
C SER A 116 5.75 6.32 13.57
N ALA A 117 6.44 7.43 13.31
CA ALA A 117 6.40 8.66 14.11
C ALA A 117 7.26 9.73 13.40
N ASP A 118 6.68 10.52 12.51
CA ASP A 118 7.32 11.77 12.09
C ASP A 118 6.99 12.86 13.13
N ARG A 119 7.93 13.77 13.38
CA ARG A 119 7.77 14.87 14.35
C ARG A 119 6.61 15.81 13.96
N TYR A 120 6.21 15.81 12.70
CA TYR A 120 5.26 16.75 12.13
C TYR A 120 3.88 16.13 11.85
N ASP A 121 3.81 14.83 11.57
CA ASP A 121 2.57 14.11 11.29
C ASP A 121 2.70 12.64 11.74
N ASP A 122 1.94 12.27 12.77
CA ASP A 122 1.91 10.90 13.31
C ASP A 122 1.37 9.87 12.30
N HIS A 123 0.76 10.32 11.21
CA HIS A 123 0.22 9.47 10.14
C HIS A 123 0.97 9.62 8.81
N ALA A 124 2.18 10.19 8.81
CA ALA A 124 2.93 10.42 7.58
C ALA A 124 3.07 9.16 6.72
N VAL A 125 2.76 9.30 5.43
CA VAL A 125 2.98 8.27 4.41
C VAL A 125 3.88 8.85 3.33
N ARG A 126 5.11 8.39 3.30
CA ARG A 126 6.08 8.76 2.25
C ARG A 126 5.76 8.01 0.97
N VAL A 127 5.94 8.69 -0.15
CA VAL A 127 5.74 8.15 -1.49
C VAL A 127 7.09 8.07 -2.18
N ASP A 128 7.53 6.84 -2.43
CA ASP A 128 8.76 6.56 -3.14
C ASP A 128 8.43 6.05 -4.57
N LEU A 129 9.17 6.49 -5.59
CA LEU A 129 9.06 6.01 -6.97
C LEU A 129 10.11 4.92 -7.22
N LEU A 130 9.67 3.79 -7.78
CA LEU A 130 10.56 2.71 -8.18
C LEU A 130 11.35 3.08 -9.44
N ARG A 131 12.65 2.80 -9.39
CA ARG A 131 13.57 2.83 -10.52
C ARG A 131 13.65 1.46 -11.19
N GLY A 132 14.13 1.43 -12.43
CA GLY A 132 14.31 0.20 -13.20
C GLY A 132 15.32 -0.79 -12.61
N ASP A 133 16.22 -0.32 -11.72
CA ASP A 133 17.16 -1.16 -10.97
C ASP A 133 16.55 -1.78 -9.69
N GLY A 134 15.27 -1.53 -9.43
CA GLY A 134 14.55 -1.99 -8.25
C GLY A 134 14.80 -1.16 -6.98
N SER A 135 15.61 -0.12 -7.04
CA SER A 135 15.73 0.87 -5.96
C SER A 135 14.55 1.85 -5.99
N ALA A 136 14.36 2.59 -4.90
CA ALA A 136 13.27 3.55 -4.77
C ALA A 136 13.80 4.91 -4.34
N VAL A 137 13.15 5.98 -4.81
CA VAL A 137 13.47 7.37 -4.43
C VAL A 137 12.25 8.12 -3.98
N THR A 138 12.38 8.91 -2.92
CA THR A 138 11.28 9.74 -2.43
C THR A 138 10.89 10.79 -3.45
N ALA A 139 9.57 10.87 -3.70
CA ALA A 139 8.95 11.86 -4.56
C ALA A 139 8.07 12.85 -3.77
N GLY A 140 7.67 12.49 -2.55
CA GLY A 140 6.85 13.33 -1.68
C GLY A 140 6.11 12.51 -0.64
N TYR A 141 4.97 13.03 -0.19
CA TYR A 141 4.13 12.44 0.85
C TYR A 141 2.66 12.49 0.45
N LEU A 142 1.86 11.59 1.01
CA LEU A 142 0.41 11.79 0.99
C LEU A 142 0.04 13.03 1.80
N ARG A 143 -1.01 13.74 1.37
CA ARG A 143 -1.61 14.78 2.20
C ARG A 143 -2.15 14.20 3.50
N ALA A 144 -2.12 14.95 4.60
CA ALA A 144 -2.49 14.49 5.93
C ALA A 144 -3.88 13.81 6.00
N ASP A 145 -4.87 14.31 5.26
CA ASP A 145 -6.23 13.75 5.19
C ASP A 145 -6.25 12.34 4.56
N HIS A 146 -5.46 12.12 3.51
CA HIS A 146 -5.25 10.79 2.95
C HIS A 146 -4.36 9.94 3.85
N ALA A 147 -3.24 10.50 4.34
CA ALA A 147 -2.27 9.79 5.16
C ALA A 147 -2.93 9.14 6.40
N ALA A 148 -3.78 9.89 7.12
CA ALA A 148 -4.55 9.39 8.26
C ALA A 148 -5.45 8.17 7.94
N THR A 149 -5.96 8.08 6.71
CA THR A 149 -6.82 6.96 6.30
C THR A 149 -6.01 5.75 5.83
N TYR A 150 -4.84 5.98 5.21
CA TYR A 150 -4.03 4.93 4.59
C TYR A 150 -3.00 4.32 5.57
N GLN A 151 -2.39 5.13 6.42
CA GLN A 151 -1.25 4.75 7.26
C GLN A 151 -1.54 3.54 8.17
N PRO A 152 -2.69 3.45 8.87
CA PRO A 152 -2.98 2.28 9.70
C PRO A 152 -3.01 0.96 8.90
N LEU A 153 -3.47 1.02 7.65
CA LEU A 153 -3.58 -0.14 6.77
C LEU A 153 -2.22 -0.52 6.18
N LEU A 154 -1.42 0.49 5.83
CA LEU A 154 -0.05 0.28 5.33
C LEU A 154 0.87 -0.25 6.45
N LEU A 155 0.69 0.16 7.70
CA LEU A 155 1.40 -0.41 8.84
C LEU A 155 1.09 -1.90 9.01
N GLN A 156 -0.17 -2.31 8.87
CA GLN A 156 -0.54 -3.74 8.88
C GLN A 156 0.11 -4.55 7.75
N LEU A 157 0.32 -3.94 6.57
CA LEU A 157 1.09 -4.56 5.49
C LEU A 157 2.58 -4.67 5.85
N ALA A 158 3.15 -3.60 6.40
CA ALA A 158 4.55 -3.55 6.82
C ALA A 158 4.86 -4.59 7.91
N GLU A 159 3.97 -4.79 8.88
CA GLU A 159 4.07 -5.85 9.90
C GLU A 159 4.15 -7.26 9.31
N ARG A 160 3.56 -7.47 8.13
CA ARG A 160 3.61 -8.73 7.37
C ARG A 160 4.82 -8.82 6.43
N GLY A 161 5.71 -7.82 6.46
CA GLY A 161 6.84 -7.72 5.53
C GLY A 161 6.41 -7.34 4.11
N GLU A 162 5.25 -6.72 3.93
CA GLU A 162 4.74 -6.26 2.63
C GLU A 162 4.85 -4.73 2.51
N VAL A 163 4.93 -4.23 1.28
CA VAL A 163 4.84 -2.79 1.01
C VAL A 163 3.85 -2.51 -0.10
N GLY A 164 2.96 -1.55 0.11
CA GLY A 164 1.93 -1.20 -0.86
C GLY A 164 2.52 -0.46 -2.06
N SER A 165 2.16 -0.85 -3.28
CA SER A 165 2.53 -0.16 -4.52
C SER A 165 1.33 0.16 -5.40
N CYS A 166 1.42 1.23 -6.17
CA CYS A 166 0.40 1.61 -7.14
C CYS A 166 1.03 2.26 -8.37
N PRO A 167 0.37 2.25 -9.54
CA PRO A 167 0.80 3.05 -10.67
C PRO A 167 0.80 4.54 -10.31
N ALA A 168 1.73 5.27 -10.92
CA ALA A 168 1.84 6.71 -10.81
C ALA A 168 2.07 7.33 -12.17
N ARG A 169 1.71 8.61 -12.30
CA ARG A 169 1.91 9.43 -13.49
C ARG A 169 2.68 10.67 -13.11
N ILE A 170 3.79 10.90 -13.82
CA ILE A 170 4.62 12.09 -13.70
C ILE A 170 4.24 13.04 -14.83
N LEU A 171 3.79 14.24 -14.49
CA LEU A 171 3.37 15.26 -15.47
C LEU A 171 4.20 16.52 -15.34
N GLY A 172 4.24 17.31 -16.42
CA GLY A 172 4.93 18.60 -16.47
C GLY A 172 6.27 18.55 -17.18
N GLN A 173 6.82 19.73 -17.48
CA GLN A 173 8.12 19.88 -18.15
C GLN A 173 9.14 20.59 -17.28
N ARG A 174 8.76 21.74 -16.69
CA ARG A 174 9.64 22.55 -15.83
C ARG A 174 9.51 22.20 -14.35
N TYR A 175 8.30 21.90 -13.92
CA TYR A 175 7.99 21.41 -12.58
C TYR A 175 7.19 20.13 -12.75
N LEU A 176 7.72 19.05 -12.18
CA LEU A 176 7.14 17.73 -12.27
C LEU A 176 6.18 17.52 -11.12
N THR A 177 4.95 17.14 -11.43
CA THR A 177 3.94 16.71 -10.45
C THR A 177 3.74 15.21 -10.55
N VAL A 178 3.39 14.58 -9.43
CA VAL A 178 3.15 13.14 -9.37
C VAL A 178 1.72 12.88 -8.91
N HIS A 179 0.99 12.10 -9.70
CA HIS A 179 -0.34 11.63 -9.34
C HIS A 179 -0.33 10.11 -9.21
N LEU A 180 -0.86 9.62 -8.10
CA LEU A 180 -1.02 8.21 -7.81
C LEU A 180 -2.34 7.72 -8.37
N HIS A 181 -2.33 6.57 -9.03
CA HIS A 181 -3.54 5.83 -9.34
C HIS A 181 -3.80 4.91 -8.14
N LEU A 182 -4.50 5.46 -7.16
CA LEU A 182 -4.70 4.85 -5.85
C LEU A 182 -6.17 4.96 -5.47
N GLY A 183 -6.84 3.80 -5.35
CA GLY A 183 -8.22 3.68 -4.92
C GLY A 183 -8.37 3.78 -3.41
N ASP A 184 -9.62 3.94 -2.94
CA ASP A 184 -9.95 4.18 -1.53
C ASP A 184 -9.24 3.23 -0.55
N ALA A 185 -8.84 3.77 0.59
CA ALA A 185 -8.11 3.05 1.64
C ALA A 185 -8.82 1.74 2.06
N ARG A 186 -10.16 1.75 2.13
CA ARG A 186 -10.95 0.56 2.50
C ARG A 186 -10.80 -0.60 1.53
N LEU A 187 -10.35 -0.33 0.30
CA LEU A 187 -10.10 -1.32 -0.74
C LEU A 187 -8.65 -1.86 -0.73
N LEU A 188 -7.76 -1.33 0.12
CA LEU A 188 -6.34 -1.74 0.17
C LEU A 188 -6.11 -3.10 0.83
N LEU A 189 -6.88 -3.41 1.88
CA LEU A 189 -6.65 -4.59 2.72
C LEU A 189 -7.35 -5.85 2.22
N LEU A 190 -8.14 -5.76 1.14
CA LEU A 190 -9.04 -6.82 0.72
C LEU A 190 -8.34 -7.77 -0.26
N ASP A 191 -7.46 -8.58 0.33
CA ASP A 191 -7.39 -10.04 0.26
C ASP A 191 -7.40 -10.81 -1.06
N HIS A 192 -6.87 -10.27 -2.16
CA HIS A 192 -6.35 -11.14 -3.23
C HIS A 192 -4.83 -11.00 -3.37
N ASP A 193 -4.08 -12.00 -2.89
CA ASP A 193 -2.72 -12.34 -3.37
C ASP A 193 -2.65 -12.33 -4.92
N ALA A 194 -3.80 -12.55 -5.56
CA ALA A 194 -4.03 -12.54 -7.00
C ALA A 194 -4.08 -11.14 -7.65
N LEU A 195 -4.05 -10.03 -6.90
CA LEU A 195 -3.72 -8.72 -7.50
C LEU A 195 -2.35 -8.77 -8.17
N GLY A 196 -1.45 -9.63 -7.67
CA GLY A 196 -0.19 -10.00 -8.30
C GLY A 196 0.65 -8.79 -8.75
N THR A 197 1.59 -9.06 -9.66
CA THR A 197 2.31 -8.01 -10.40
C THR A 197 1.83 -7.90 -11.84
N ALA A 198 0.75 -8.62 -12.19
CA ALA A 198 0.26 -8.67 -13.55
C ALA A 198 -0.33 -7.30 -13.95
N PRO A 199 0.02 -6.79 -15.14
CA PRO A 199 -0.50 -5.52 -15.62
C PRO A 199 -2.01 -5.65 -15.89
N THR A 200 -2.79 -4.69 -15.36
CA THR A 200 -4.23 -4.60 -15.58
C THR A 200 -4.55 -3.38 -16.42
N LEU A 201 -5.68 -3.44 -17.13
CA LEU A 201 -6.28 -2.30 -17.80
C LEU A 201 -6.45 -1.13 -16.81
N PRO A 202 -6.25 0.12 -17.27
CA PRO A 202 -6.53 1.31 -16.46
C PRO A 202 -7.93 1.29 -15.84
N ALA A 203 -8.00 1.48 -14.52
CA ALA A 203 -9.22 1.46 -13.73
C ALA A 203 -9.88 2.86 -13.65
N GLU A 204 -10.54 3.31 -14.73
CA GLU A 204 -11.02 4.70 -14.84
C GLU A 204 -12.53 4.87 -14.72
N LEU A 205 -13.32 3.91 -15.23
CA LEU A 205 -14.78 3.94 -15.23
C LEU A 205 -15.36 2.65 -14.67
N GLN A 206 -16.40 2.78 -13.84
CA GLN A 206 -17.20 1.65 -13.40
C GLN A 206 -18.14 1.21 -14.53
N VAL A 207 -18.06 -0.06 -14.90
CA VAL A 207 -18.89 -0.70 -15.93
C VAL A 207 -19.58 -1.90 -15.31
N GLY A 208 -20.91 -1.90 -15.34
CA GLY A 208 -21.72 -3.04 -14.91
C GLY A 208 -21.69 -4.17 -15.93
N ILE A 209 -21.89 -5.39 -15.45
CA ILE A 209 -21.95 -6.59 -16.27
C ILE A 209 -23.37 -7.17 -16.19
N THR A 210 -23.72 -8.06 -17.11
CA THR A 210 -25.02 -8.74 -17.14
C THR A 210 -24.83 -10.23 -16.87
N ASP A 211 -25.92 -10.92 -16.51
CA ASP A 211 -25.98 -12.37 -16.24
C ASP A 211 -25.35 -12.78 -14.89
N GLU A 212 -25.04 -11.82 -14.01
CA GLU A 212 -24.42 -12.04 -12.69
C GLU A 212 -25.27 -12.89 -11.76
N GLU A 213 -26.59 -12.78 -11.89
CA GLU A 213 -27.58 -13.54 -11.14
C GLU A 213 -27.43 -15.06 -11.33
N ALA A 214 -26.95 -15.50 -12.50
CA ALA A 214 -26.68 -16.92 -12.78
C ALA A 214 -25.38 -17.41 -12.13
N HIS A 215 -24.53 -16.49 -11.66
CA HIS A 215 -23.18 -16.77 -11.19
C HIS A 215 -22.96 -16.37 -9.72
N GLN A 216 -24.04 -16.19 -8.94
CA GLN A 216 -23.96 -15.80 -7.53
C GLN A 216 -23.10 -16.75 -6.68
N TYR A 217 -23.05 -18.05 -7.02
CA TYR A 217 -22.20 -19.01 -6.30
C TYR A 217 -20.71 -18.67 -6.39
N VAL A 218 -20.23 -18.21 -7.57
CA VAL A 218 -18.84 -17.78 -7.77
C VAL A 218 -18.56 -16.52 -6.96
N LEU A 219 -19.48 -15.53 -7.05
CA LEU A 219 -19.35 -14.27 -6.33
C LEU A 219 -19.31 -14.50 -4.82
N HIS A 220 -20.20 -15.33 -4.27
CA HIS A 220 -20.21 -15.66 -2.84
C HIS A 220 -18.93 -16.34 -2.38
N ARG A 221 -18.37 -17.24 -3.20
CA ARG A 221 -17.11 -17.93 -2.90
C ARG A 221 -15.94 -16.95 -2.82
N VAL A 222 -15.83 -16.05 -3.80
CA VAL A 222 -14.77 -15.03 -3.86
C VAL A 222 -14.90 -14.02 -2.71
N VAL A 223 -16.13 -13.57 -2.45
CA VAL A 223 -16.45 -12.59 -1.40
C VAL A 223 -16.23 -13.16 0.00
N ASN A 224 -16.52 -14.45 0.20
CA ASN A 224 -16.38 -15.16 1.48
C ASN A 224 -16.93 -14.36 2.68
N GLY A 225 -18.15 -13.81 2.52
CA GLY A 225 -18.87 -13.05 3.55
C GLY A 225 -18.41 -11.60 3.78
N ARG A 226 -17.40 -11.10 3.06
CA ARG A 226 -16.87 -9.74 3.21
C ARG A 226 -17.32 -8.88 2.05
N THR A 227 -18.02 -7.76 2.24
CA THR A 227 -18.32 -6.81 1.15
C THR A 227 -18.15 -5.36 1.61
N PRO A 228 -17.67 -4.44 0.75
CA PRO A 228 -17.22 -4.66 -0.64
C PRO A 228 -15.93 -5.49 -0.72
N VAL A 229 -15.62 -6.07 -1.87
CA VAL A 229 -14.32 -6.74 -2.15
C VAL A 229 -13.74 -6.22 -3.45
N HIS A 230 -12.43 -6.03 -3.49
CA HIS A 230 -11.72 -5.64 -4.69
C HIS A 230 -10.95 -6.82 -5.25
N VAL A 231 -11.16 -7.15 -6.52
CA VAL A 231 -10.63 -8.36 -7.17
C VAL A 231 -10.07 -8.05 -8.55
N ILE A 232 -9.31 -8.99 -9.10
CA ILE A 232 -8.92 -8.98 -10.52
C ILE A 232 -9.81 -9.92 -11.31
N ALA A 233 -10.44 -9.37 -12.35
CA ALA A 233 -11.21 -10.12 -13.33
C ALA A 233 -10.44 -10.22 -14.65
N GLU A 234 -10.69 -11.30 -15.38
CA GLU A 234 -10.20 -11.49 -16.75
C GLU A 234 -11.33 -11.23 -17.75
N LEU A 235 -11.00 -10.56 -18.86
CA LEU A 235 -11.89 -10.35 -20.00
C LEU A 235 -11.52 -11.29 -21.14
N ARG A 236 -12.49 -12.10 -21.60
CA ARG A 236 -12.34 -12.99 -22.76
C ARG A 236 -13.41 -12.74 -23.80
N ASP A 237 -13.07 -13.08 -25.04
CA ASP A 237 -14.04 -13.02 -26.14
C ASP A 237 -15.11 -14.07 -25.95
N CYS A 238 -16.37 -13.68 -26.10
CA CYS A 238 -17.48 -14.60 -26.12
C CYS A 238 -18.54 -14.14 -27.13
N ARG A 239 -19.65 -14.89 -27.19
CA ARG A 239 -20.84 -14.49 -27.93
C ARG A 239 -22.01 -14.36 -26.97
N ILE A 240 -22.86 -13.37 -27.22
CA ILE A 240 -24.07 -13.14 -26.43
C ILE A 240 -25.01 -14.34 -26.60
N ALA A 241 -25.37 -14.98 -25.50
CA ALA A 241 -26.18 -16.20 -25.52
C ALA A 241 -27.70 -15.95 -25.58
N LYS A 242 -28.17 -14.77 -25.14
CA LYS A 242 -29.60 -14.45 -24.98
C LYS A 242 -29.91 -13.00 -25.35
N GLY A 243 -31.14 -12.74 -25.80
CA GLY A 243 -31.66 -11.40 -26.10
C GLY A 243 -31.53 -10.97 -27.57
N THR A 244 -31.77 -9.69 -27.84
CA THR A 244 -31.83 -9.11 -29.21
C THR A 244 -30.53 -9.22 -30.00
N HIS A 245 -29.39 -9.31 -29.31
CA HIS A 245 -28.05 -9.39 -29.92
C HIS A 245 -27.44 -10.79 -29.82
N THR A 246 -28.26 -11.84 -29.80
CA THR A 246 -27.76 -13.22 -29.68
C THR A 246 -26.83 -13.58 -30.83
N GLY A 247 -25.68 -14.17 -30.51
CA GLY A 247 -24.65 -14.57 -31.47
C GLY A 247 -23.60 -13.49 -31.78
N GLU A 248 -23.88 -12.23 -31.43
CA GLU A 248 -22.93 -11.13 -31.58
C GLU A 248 -21.76 -11.26 -30.60
N HIS A 249 -20.60 -10.72 -30.99
CA HIS A 249 -19.40 -10.69 -30.14
C HIS A 249 -19.59 -9.76 -28.94
N THR A 250 -19.05 -10.18 -27.80
CA THR A 250 -18.88 -9.35 -26.61
C THR A 250 -17.73 -9.90 -25.77
N LEU A 251 -17.55 -9.36 -24.57
CA LEU A 251 -16.57 -9.82 -23.60
C LEU A 251 -17.27 -10.50 -22.41
N GLU A 252 -16.89 -11.73 -22.11
CA GLU A 252 -17.22 -12.37 -20.83
C GLU A 252 -16.22 -11.97 -19.75
N VAL A 253 -16.68 -12.04 -18.51
CA VAL A 253 -15.93 -11.68 -17.33
C VAL A 253 -15.70 -12.92 -16.50
N LEU A 254 -14.44 -13.18 -16.18
CA LEU A 254 -14.06 -14.34 -15.39
C LEU A 254 -13.41 -13.92 -14.06
N LEU A 255 -13.80 -14.59 -12.98
CA LEU A 255 -13.07 -14.60 -11.72
C LEU A 255 -12.49 -16.00 -11.52
N GLU A 256 -11.19 -16.08 -11.27
CA GLU A 256 -10.50 -17.36 -11.03
C GLU A 256 -10.69 -18.39 -12.18
N GLY A 257 -10.93 -17.89 -13.40
CA GLY A 257 -11.19 -18.72 -14.58
C GLY A 257 -12.65 -19.17 -14.74
N GLU A 258 -13.54 -18.82 -13.81
CA GLU A 258 -14.98 -19.08 -13.90
C GLU A 258 -15.73 -17.82 -14.33
N ARG A 259 -16.68 -17.99 -15.27
CA ARG A 259 -17.52 -16.90 -15.75
C ARG A 259 -18.43 -16.37 -14.63
N ILE A 260 -18.48 -15.04 -14.51
CA ILE A 260 -19.38 -14.32 -13.59
C ILE A 260 -20.38 -13.40 -14.27
N GLY A 261 -20.31 -13.31 -15.60
CA GLY A 261 -21.19 -12.48 -16.41
C GLY A 261 -20.52 -12.08 -17.71
N GLN A 262 -21.11 -11.09 -18.38
CA GLN A 262 -20.60 -10.55 -19.65
C GLN A 262 -20.96 -9.08 -19.81
N LEU A 263 -20.23 -8.37 -20.65
CA LEU A 263 -20.58 -7.02 -21.08
C LEU A 263 -21.79 -7.05 -22.03
N THR A 264 -22.56 -5.96 -22.02
CA THR A 264 -23.60 -5.72 -23.02
C THR A 264 -22.98 -5.57 -24.40
N TYR A 265 -23.76 -5.78 -25.47
CA TYR A 265 -23.29 -5.63 -26.86
C TYR A 265 -22.56 -4.30 -27.11
N ALA A 266 -23.16 -3.18 -26.70
CA ALA A 266 -22.57 -1.86 -26.87
C ALA A 266 -21.25 -1.68 -26.10
N MET A 267 -21.14 -2.26 -24.89
CA MET A 267 -19.90 -2.21 -24.13
C MET A 267 -18.83 -3.16 -24.69
N GLY A 268 -19.22 -4.34 -25.18
CA GLY A 268 -18.33 -5.26 -25.88
C GLY A 268 -17.65 -4.58 -27.07
N LEU A 269 -18.43 -3.95 -27.94
CA LEU A 269 -17.90 -3.18 -29.08
C LEU A 269 -16.98 -2.03 -28.64
N ARG A 270 -17.34 -1.30 -27.58
CA ARG A 270 -16.53 -0.18 -27.09
C ARG A 270 -15.14 -0.61 -26.62
N TYR A 271 -15.05 -1.78 -25.98
CA TYR A 271 -13.83 -2.24 -25.33
C TYR A 271 -13.03 -3.28 -26.13
N ASP A 272 -13.57 -3.79 -27.24
CA ASP A 272 -12.96 -4.86 -28.05
C ASP A 272 -11.52 -4.54 -28.47
N ASP A 273 -11.29 -3.41 -29.14
CA ASP A 273 -9.96 -3.03 -29.62
C ASP A 273 -8.96 -2.83 -28.47
N ILE A 274 -9.40 -2.19 -27.39
CA ILE A 274 -8.57 -1.93 -26.20
C ILE A 274 -8.15 -3.26 -25.55
N VAL A 275 -9.10 -4.18 -25.38
CA VAL A 275 -8.87 -5.49 -24.77
C VAL A 275 -7.98 -6.36 -25.64
N ARG A 276 -8.18 -6.33 -26.96
CA ARG A 276 -7.35 -7.06 -27.93
C ARG A 276 -5.92 -6.54 -27.96
N GLU A 277 -5.74 -5.22 -28.01
CA GLU A 277 -4.41 -4.59 -27.97
C GLU A 277 -3.70 -4.93 -26.65
N TRP A 278 -4.41 -4.81 -25.53
CA TRP A 278 -3.86 -5.14 -24.21
C TRP A 278 -3.42 -6.59 -24.14
N ARG A 279 -4.29 -7.53 -24.54
CA ARG A 279 -3.98 -8.96 -24.56
C ARG A 279 -2.80 -9.30 -25.46
N THR A 280 -2.66 -8.62 -26.60
CA THR A 280 -1.48 -8.77 -27.49
C THR A 280 -0.19 -8.37 -26.77
N ARG A 281 -0.24 -7.36 -25.90
CA ARG A 281 0.93 -6.86 -25.17
C ARG A 281 1.27 -7.67 -23.92
N THR A 282 0.27 -8.15 -23.19
CA THR A 282 0.42 -8.72 -21.85
C THR A 282 0.06 -10.22 -21.77
N GLY A 283 -0.45 -10.80 -22.86
CA GLY A 283 -0.96 -12.17 -22.92
C GLY A 283 -2.37 -12.36 -22.33
N ARG A 284 -2.81 -11.49 -21.40
CA ARG A 284 -4.12 -11.55 -20.75
C ARG A 284 -4.73 -10.16 -20.56
N ALA A 285 -6.03 -10.05 -20.76
CA ALA A 285 -6.77 -8.82 -20.48
C ALA A 285 -7.33 -8.87 -19.05
N LEU A 286 -6.54 -8.38 -18.10
CA LEU A 286 -6.93 -8.28 -16.71
C LEU A 286 -7.46 -6.89 -16.40
N CYS A 287 -8.50 -6.81 -15.57
CA CYS A 287 -9.05 -5.54 -15.08
C CYS A 287 -9.36 -5.66 -13.59
N GLU A 288 -9.44 -4.52 -12.93
CA GLU A 288 -9.91 -4.45 -11.56
C GLU A 288 -11.44 -4.52 -11.52
N ALA A 289 -12.01 -5.13 -10.49
CA ALA A 289 -13.44 -5.20 -10.29
C ALA A 289 -13.79 -5.10 -8.80
N ILE A 290 -14.90 -4.42 -8.50
CA ILE A 290 -15.42 -4.27 -7.14
C ILE A 290 -16.69 -5.10 -7.02
N ILE A 291 -16.71 -6.05 -6.10
CA ILE A 291 -17.89 -6.83 -5.75
C ILE A 291 -18.57 -6.19 -4.55
N ILE A 292 -19.86 -5.85 -4.69
CA ILE A 292 -20.67 -5.23 -3.66
C ILE A 292 -21.94 -6.05 -3.42
N ASN A 293 -22.47 -6.01 -2.19
CA ASN A 293 -23.78 -6.57 -1.88
C ASN A 293 -24.84 -5.46 -2.00
N GLU A 294 -25.77 -5.60 -2.96
CA GLU A 294 -26.90 -4.68 -3.14
C GLU A 294 -28.18 -5.22 -2.48
N GLY A 295 -28.04 -5.75 -1.26
CA GLY A 295 -29.16 -6.19 -0.43
C GLY A 295 -29.95 -7.33 -1.06
N THR A 296 -31.20 -7.06 -1.45
CA THR A 296 -32.11 -8.07 -2.02
C THR A 296 -31.73 -8.50 -3.43
N ARG A 297 -30.89 -7.75 -4.14
CA ARG A 297 -30.42 -8.11 -5.49
C ARG A 297 -29.23 -9.07 -5.48
N GLY A 298 -28.64 -9.30 -4.32
CA GLY A 298 -27.47 -10.16 -4.16
C GLY A 298 -26.16 -9.43 -4.44
N LEU A 299 -25.15 -10.20 -4.84
CA LEU A 299 -23.82 -9.69 -5.15
C LEU A 299 -23.75 -9.20 -6.59
N HIS A 300 -23.14 -8.03 -6.78
CA HIS A 300 -22.87 -7.41 -8.07
C HIS A 300 -21.40 -7.07 -8.22
N ALA A 301 -20.86 -7.29 -9.41
CA ALA A 301 -19.51 -6.95 -9.81
C ALA A 301 -19.54 -5.71 -10.73
N LYS A 302 -18.75 -4.70 -10.37
CA LYS A 302 -18.50 -3.50 -11.19
C LYS A 302 -17.06 -3.54 -11.67
N LEU A 303 -16.87 -3.67 -12.98
CA LEU A 303 -15.54 -3.64 -13.58
C LEU A 303 -15.01 -2.21 -13.61
N LEU A 304 -13.70 -2.05 -13.48
CA LEU A 304 -13.00 -0.80 -13.66
C LEU A 304 -12.25 -0.85 -14.98
N LEU A 305 -12.80 -0.17 -15.98
CA LEU A 305 -12.29 -0.17 -17.36
C LEU A 305 -11.79 1.22 -17.78
N PRO A 306 -10.98 1.30 -18.86
CA PRO A 306 -10.52 2.58 -19.38
C PRO A 306 -11.67 3.47 -19.88
N LYS A 307 -11.42 4.77 -19.99
CA LYS A 307 -12.37 5.72 -20.55
C LYS A 307 -12.56 5.57 -22.06
#